data_AF-A0A8J7U8V2-F1
#
_entry.id   AF-A0A8J7U8V2-F1
#
_cell.length_a   1.000
_cell.length_b   1.000
_cell.length_c   1.000
_cell.angle_alpha   90.00
_cell.angle_beta   90.00
_cell.angle_gamma   90.00
#
_symmetry.space_group_name_H-M   'P 1'
#
loop_
_entity.id
_entity.type
_entity.pdbx_description
1 polymer ?
#
loop_
_entity_poly.entity_id
_entity_poly.type
_entity_poly.pdbx_seq_one_letter_code
_entity_poly.pdbx_strand_id
1 'polypeptide(L)'
;MRRISQKFFLGLEILFTLISLMPSLLWFILNFYYAKYKNNRIRKKLLRKLNDQGLSEHLSREIVESILPEIKIPMGESFFNGR
;
A
#
# COMPACT_ATOMS: atom_id res chain seq x y z
N MET A 1 31.29 3.86 -35.64
CA MET A 1 30.00 3.12 -35.74
C MET A 1 29.79 2.07 -34.64
N ARG A 2 30.71 1.14 -34.32
CA ARG A 2 30.48 0.08 -33.30
C ARG A 2 30.07 0.55 -31.88
N ARG A 3 30.61 1.67 -31.37
CA ARG A 3 30.30 2.18 -30.01
C ARG A 3 28.91 2.80 -29.86
N ILE A 4 28.34 3.32 -30.95
CA ILE A 4 27.00 3.94 -30.94
C ILE A 4 25.92 2.86 -30.87
N SER A 5 26.11 1.77 -31.63
CA SER A 5 25.23 0.60 -31.60
C SER A 5 25.18 -0.02 -30.19
N GLN A 6 26.31 -0.16 -29.51
CA GLN A 6 26.36 -0.72 -28.14
C GLN A 6 25.58 0.13 -27.12
N LYS A 7 25.69 1.46 -27.17
CA LYS A 7 24.92 2.36 -26.29
C LYS A 7 23.42 2.28 -26.59
N PHE A 8 23.05 2.11 -27.85
CA PHE A 8 21.66 1.94 -28.28
C PHE A 8 21.07 0.63 -27.74
N PHE A 9 21.80 -0.49 -27.85
CA PHE A 9 21.37 -1.79 -27.30
C PHE A 9 21.22 -1.75 -25.77
N LEU A 10 22.15 -1.11 -25.06
CA LEU A 10 22.08 -0.96 -23.60
C LEU A 10 20.85 -0.14 -23.16
N GLY A 11 20.53 0.94 -23.88
CA GLY A 11 19.34 1.74 -23.61
C GLY A 11 18.03 0.98 -23.85
N LEU A 12 18.01 0.14 -24.88
CA LEU A 12 16.87 -0.71 -25.22
C LEU A 12 16.63 -1.80 -24.15
N GLU A 13 17.69 -2.41 -23.64
CA GLU A 13 17.62 -3.44 -22.59
C GLU A 13 17.10 -2.89 -21.26
N ILE A 14 17.54 -1.69 -20.88
CA ILE A 14 17.03 -0.97 -19.71
C ILE A 14 15.54 -0.63 -19.90
N LEU A 15 15.15 -0.17 -21.09
CA LEU A 15 13.75 0.14 -21.41
C LEU A 15 12.85 -1.10 -21.27
N PHE A 16 13.29 -2.24 -21.83
CA PHE A 16 12.56 -3.50 -21.71
C PHE A 16 12.46 -3.99 -20.27
N THR A 17 13.53 -3.85 -19.48
CA THR A 17 13.53 -4.22 -18.07
C THR A 17 12.56 -3.37 -17.26
N LEU A 18 12.52 -2.05 -17.50
CA LEU A 18 11.58 -1.13 -16.86
C LEU A 18 10.12 -1.44 -17.22
N ILE A 19 9.84 -1.71 -18.50
CA ILE A 19 8.50 -2.10 -18.96
C ILE A 19 8.10 -3.45 -18.35
N SER A 20 9.02 -4.40 -18.26
CA SER A 20 8.77 -5.73 -17.69
C SER A 20 8.55 -5.69 -16.17
N LEU A 21 9.11 -4.69 -15.48
CA LEU A 21 8.89 -4.44 -14.05
C LEU A 21 7.56 -3.74 -13.75
N MET A 22 6.97 -3.01 -14.72
CA MET A 22 5.71 -2.28 -14.50
C MET A 22 4.55 -3.19 -14.06
N PRO A 23 4.31 -4.37 -14.65
CA PRO A 23 3.31 -5.32 -14.17
C PRO A 23 3.51 -5.73 -12.71
N SER A 24 4.75 -5.99 -12.29
CA SER A 24 5.07 -6.37 -10.92
C SER A 24 4.83 -5.23 -9.94
N LEU A 25 5.19 -4.00 -10.32
CA LEU A 25 4.90 -2.79 -9.53
C LEU A 25 3.40 -2.55 -9.40
N LEU A 26 2.65 -2.67 -10.51
CA LEU A 26 1.20 -2.52 -10.52
C LEU A 26 0.55 -3.58 -9.62
N TRP A 27 1.00 -4.83 -9.72
CA TRP A 27 0.53 -5.93 -8.89
C TRP A 27 0.82 -5.68 -7.41
N PHE A 28 2.02 -5.20 -7.07
CA PHE A 28 2.37 -4.86 -5.69
C PHE A 28 1.47 -3.75 -5.13
N ILE A 29 1.25 -2.68 -5.89
CA ILE A 29 0.36 -1.58 -5.53
C ILE A 29 -1.07 -2.07 -5.32
N LEU A 30 -1.60 -2.89 -6.25
CA LEU A 30 -2.94 -3.47 -6.15
C LEU A 30 -3.09 -4.35 -4.90
N ASN A 31 -2.10 -5.20 -4.61
CA ASN A 31 -2.11 -6.03 -3.41
C ASN A 31 -2.08 -5.19 -2.14
N PHE A 32 -1.31 -4.11 -2.13
CA PHE A 32 -1.26 -3.19 -1.00
C PHE A 32 -2.61 -2.49 -0.77
N TYR A 33 -3.24 -1.97 -1.83
CA TYR A 33 -4.59 -1.39 -1.74
C TYR A 33 -5.62 -2.43 -1.29
N TYR A 34 -5.55 -3.65 -1.82
CA TYR A 34 -6.44 -4.74 -1.43
C TYR A 34 -6.26 -5.13 0.05
N ALA A 35 -5.01 -5.25 0.52
CA ALA A 35 -4.70 -5.52 1.91
C ALA A 35 -5.24 -4.43 2.83
N LYS A 36 -5.08 -3.15 2.46
CA LYS A 36 -5.67 -2.01 3.20
C LYS A 36 -7.19 -2.08 3.25
N TYR A 37 -7.83 -2.33 2.11
CA TYR A 37 -9.29 -2.47 2.04
C TYR A 37 -9.80 -3.62 2.92
N LYS A 38 -9.15 -4.78 2.83
CA LYS A 38 -9.47 -5.96 3.63
C LYS A 38 -9.26 -5.69 5.12
N ASN A 39 -8.16 -5.04 5.49
CA ASN A 39 -7.88 -4.68 6.88
C ASN A 39 -8.98 -3.75 7.46
N ASN A 40 -9.37 -2.71 6.72
CA ASN A 40 -10.45 -1.82 7.13
C ASN A 40 -11.80 -2.54 7.26
N ARG A 41 -12.10 -3.48 6.36
CA ARG A 41 -13.32 -4.30 6.44
C ARG A 41 -13.30 -5.19 7.69
N ILE A 42 -12.16 -5.79 8.02
CA ILE A 42 -12.00 -6.61 9.22
C ILE A 42 -12.10 -5.74 10.49
N ARG A 43 -11.43 -4.58 10.55
CA ARG A 43 -11.55 -3.62 11.66
C ARG A 43 -13.00 -3.26 11.95
N LYS A 44 -13.78 -2.89 10.93
CA LYS A 44 -15.21 -2.57 11.08
C LYS A 44 -16.03 -3.76 11.59
N LYS A 45 -15.75 -4.96 11.09
CA LYS A 45 -16.46 -6.19 11.51
C LYS A 45 -16.12 -6.55 12.96
N LEU A 46 -14.85 -6.43 13.34
CA LEU A 46 -14.37 -6.71 14.70
C LEU A 46 -14.95 -5.71 15.69
N LEU A 47 -14.93 -4.42 15.36
CA LEU A 47 -15.51 -3.36 16.18
C LEU A 47 -17.01 -3.56 16.44
N ARG A 48 -17.78 -3.93 15.39
CA ARG A 48 -19.19 -4.29 15.54
C ARG A 48 -19.38 -5.48 16.49
N LYS A 49 -18.60 -6.56 16.30
CA LYS A 49 -18.69 -7.74 17.16
C LYS A 49 -18.36 -7.44 18.63
N LEU A 50 -17.37 -6.60 18.89
CA LEU A 50 -17.01 -6.21 20.26
C LEU A 50 -18.11 -5.37 20.91
N ASN A 51 -18.69 -4.42 20.16
CA ASN A 51 -19.85 -3.66 20.63
C ASN A 51 -21.08 -4.54 20.86
N ASP A 52 -21.34 -5.52 19.98
CA ASP A 52 -22.43 -6.50 20.13
C ASP A 52 -22.23 -7.40 21.37
N GLN A 53 -20.98 -7.59 21.81
CA GLN A 53 -20.63 -8.29 23.06
C GLN A 53 -20.72 -7.38 24.30
N GLY A 54 -21.15 -6.13 24.15
CA GLY A 54 -21.31 -5.19 25.26
C GLY A 54 -20.03 -4.46 25.67
N LEU A 55 -18.94 -4.54 24.90
CA LEU A 55 -17.78 -3.69 25.15
C LEU A 55 -18.12 -2.23 24.83
N SER A 56 -17.57 -1.32 25.66
CA SER A 56 -17.67 0.12 25.40
C SER A 56 -16.97 0.44 24.08
N GLU A 57 -17.52 1.41 23.34
CA GLU A 57 -17.00 1.79 22.02
C GLU A 57 -15.52 2.22 22.08
N HIS A 58 -15.10 2.80 23.21
CA HIS A 58 -13.72 3.19 23.45
C HIS A 58 -12.78 1.99 23.57
N LEU A 59 -13.13 1.00 24.40
CA LEU A 59 -12.35 -0.23 24.57
C LEU A 59 -12.32 -1.05 23.27
N SER A 60 -13.46 -1.13 22.58
CA SER A 60 -13.54 -1.78 21.26
C SER A 60 -12.59 -1.16 20.24
N ARG A 61 -12.43 0.17 20.23
CA ARG A 61 -11.48 0.86 19.35
C ARG A 61 -10.03 0.58 19.72
N GLU A 62 -9.67 0.67 21.00
CA GLU A 62 -8.29 0.36 21.46
C GLU A 62 -7.88 -1.07 21.15
N ILE A 63 -8.78 -2.04 21.36
CA ILE A 63 -8.54 -3.45 21.04
C ILE A 63 -8.37 -3.64 19.53
N VAL A 64 -9.23 -3.01 18.72
CA VAL A 64 -9.13 -3.09 17.26
C VAL A 64 -7.86 -2.40 16.76
N GLU A 65 -7.42 -1.30 17.36
CA GLU A 65 -6.18 -0.60 17.01
C GLU A 65 -4.91 -1.36 17.39
N SER A 66 -4.91 -2.03 18.55
CA SER A 66 -3.77 -2.85 18.99
C SER A 66 -3.62 -4.14 18.18
N ILE A 67 -4.72 -4.78 17.77
CA ILE A 67 -4.67 -6.03 17.00
C ILE A 67 -4.53 -5.76 15.49
N LEU A 68 -5.21 -4.74 14.99
CA LEU A 68 -5.24 -4.38 13.58
C LEU A 68 -4.88 -2.90 13.44
N PRO A 69 -3.58 -2.57 13.49
CA PRO A 69 -3.14 -1.20 13.31
C PRO A 69 -3.59 -0.68 11.95
N GLU A 70 -3.88 0.62 11.93
CA GLU A 70 -4.28 1.27 10.70
C GLU A 70 -3.10 1.31 9.72
N ILE A 71 -3.30 0.71 8.53
CA ILE A 71 -2.32 0.79 7.45
C ILE A 71 -2.47 2.18 6.82
N LYS A 72 -1.73 3.14 7.36
CA LYS A 72 -1.57 4.46 6.75
C LYS A 72 -0.65 4.31 5.54
N ILE A 73 -1.15 4.74 4.39
CA ILE A 73 -0.29 4.90 3.21
C ILE A 73 0.46 6.20 3.46
N PRO A 74 1.79 6.24 3.47
CA PRO A 74 2.53 7.49 3.40
C PRO A 74 2.31 8.08 2.00
N MET A 75 1.11 8.64 1.77
CA MET A 75 0.85 9.51 0.63
C MET A 75 1.34 10.89 1.04
N GLY A 76 2.63 11.16 0.83
CA GLY A 76 3.15 12.52 0.61
C GLY A 76 2.74 13.63 1.59
N GLU A 77 2.42 13.34 2.86
CA GLU A 77 2.14 14.39 3.87
C GLU A 77 3.38 15.25 4.20
N SER A 78 4.52 15.00 3.54
CA SER A 78 5.76 15.79 3.67
C SER A 78 5.91 16.93 2.66
N PHE A 79 4.95 17.22 1.77
CA PHE A 79 5.07 18.31 0.80
C PHE A 79 4.09 19.47 0.94
N PHE A 80 3.00 19.34 1.70
CA PHE A 80 1.95 20.39 1.76
C PHE A 80 1.77 21.10 3.12
N ASN A 81 2.50 20.71 4.17
CA ASN A 81 2.55 21.50 5.41
C ASN A 81 3.82 22.37 5.45
N GLY A 82 3.88 23.29 4.49
CA GLY A 82 4.70 24.49 4.59
C GLY A 82 3.84 25.64 5.10
N ARG A 83 3.86 25.83 6.43
CA ARG A 83 3.30 26.96 7.20
C ARG A 83 1.79 26.95 7.46
#